data_AF-A0A4U5MUI4-F1
#
_entry.id   AF-A0A4U5MUI4-F1
#
_cell.length_a   1.000
_cell.length_b   1.000
_cell.length_c   1.000
_cell.angle_alpha   90.00
_cell.angle_beta   90.00
_cell.angle_gamma   90.00
#
_symmetry.space_group_name_H-M   'P 1'
#
loop_
_entity.id
_entity.type
_entity.pdbx_description
1 polymer ?
#
loop_
_entity_poly.entity_id
_entity_poly.type
_entity_poly.pdbx_seq_one_letter_code
_entity_poly.pdbx_strand_id
1 'polypeptide(L)'
;MTPILCSSKEVGGWTSVYYLCGGLGIVWVLFWSIFASNYADNNRWISQKEQDYILDVVNLKKRKEQYLFPWCEAFHSLPFYAILLGRVTFITQQQVIISYNSTFNRDVLKLNLDHLTERALYCLTSLG
;
A
#
# COMPACT_ATOMS: atom_id res chain seq x y z
N MET A 1 6.14 -14.97 -6.98
CA MET A 1 7.19 -14.23 -6.25
C MET A 1 7.53 -14.97 -4.96
N THR A 2 8.33 -16.03 -5.02
CA THR A 2 9.07 -16.51 -3.84
C THR A 2 10.52 -16.12 -4.07
N PRO A 3 10.91 -14.91 -3.64
CA PRO A 3 12.24 -14.39 -3.91
C PRO A 3 13.28 -15.24 -3.16
N ILE A 4 14.44 -15.41 -3.78
CA ILE A 4 15.79 -15.81 -3.32
C ILE A 4 15.99 -16.08 -1.81
N LEU A 5 15.40 -15.25 -0.95
CA LEU A 5 15.37 -15.33 0.50
C LEU A 5 14.67 -16.59 1.05
N CYS A 6 13.71 -17.16 0.30
CA CYS A 6 12.84 -18.22 0.81
C CYS A 6 13.44 -19.62 0.72
N SER A 7 14.47 -19.82 -0.12
CA SER A 7 15.10 -21.12 -0.37
C SER A 7 16.47 -21.29 0.31
N SER A 8 17.09 -20.20 0.76
CA SER A 8 18.38 -20.27 1.46
C SER A 8 18.20 -20.73 2.92
N LYS A 9 18.59 -21.97 3.20
CA LYS A 9 18.64 -22.53 4.56
C LYS A 9 19.58 -21.74 5.49
N GLU A 10 20.58 -21.07 4.94
CA GLU A 10 21.63 -20.36 5.68
C GLU A 10 21.19 -18.97 6.21
N VAL A 11 20.10 -18.39 5.70
CA VAL A 11 19.70 -16.98 6.02
C VAL A 11 18.31 -16.88 6.68
N GLY A 12 17.74 -18.00 7.14
CA GLY A 12 16.45 -18.02 7.85
C GLY A 12 15.22 -18.23 6.96
N GLY A 13 15.41 -18.62 5.69
CA GLY A 13 14.34 -19.01 4.77
C GLY A 13 13.22 -17.96 4.62
N TRP A 14 11.98 -18.41 4.49
CA TRP A 14 10.78 -17.56 4.36
C TRP A 14 10.62 -16.53 5.50
N THR A 15 11.14 -16.82 6.68
CA THR A 15 11.03 -15.94 7.85
C THR A 15 11.80 -14.63 7.67
N SER A 16 12.92 -14.65 6.93
CA SER A 16 13.74 -13.46 6.64
C SER A 16 12.96 -12.35 5.92
N VAL A 17 12.01 -12.72 5.04
CA VAL A 17 11.20 -11.77 4.27
C VAL A 17 10.27 -10.98 5.20
N TYR A 18 9.72 -11.62 6.22
CA TYR A 18 8.91 -10.92 7.22
C TYR A 18 9.72 -9.93 8.05
N TYR A 19 10.96 -10.28 8.41
CA TYR A 19 11.84 -9.37 9.13
C TYR A 19 12.25 -8.16 8.29
N LEU A 20 12.53 -8.35 7.00
CA LEU A 20 12.87 -7.26 6.08
C LEU A 20 11.68 -6.34 5.82
N CYS A 21 10.52 -6.90 5.47
CA CYS A 21 9.30 -6.11 5.26
C CYS A 21 8.84 -5.42 6.54
N GLY A 22 8.94 -6.10 7.69
CA GLY A 22 8.63 -5.54 9.00
C GLY A 22 9.57 -4.40 9.38
N GLY A 23 10.88 -4.58 9.22
CA GLY A 23 11.89 -3.55 9.46
C GLY A 23 11.69 -2.33 8.56
N LEU A 24 11.45 -2.54 7.27
CA LEU A 24 11.15 -1.46 6.32
C LEU A 24 9.87 -0.71 6.71
N GLY A 25 8.84 -1.43 7.18
CA GLY A 25 7.63 -0.83 7.71
C GLY A 25 7.88 0.07 8.92
N ILE A 26 8.73 -0.37 9.86
CA ILE A 26 9.10 0.45 11.04
C ILE A 26 9.84 1.71 10.60
N VAL A 27 10.84 1.59 9.71
CA VAL A 27 11.58 2.74 9.18
C VAL A 27 10.63 3.72 8.49
N TRP A 28 9.67 3.21 7.70
CA TRP A 28 8.66 4.02 7.03
C TRP A 28 7.73 4.74 8.00
N VAL A 29 7.28 4.07 9.07
CA VAL A 29 6.44 4.67 10.10
C VAL A 29 7.20 5.75 10.87
N LEU A 30 8.48 5.54 11.18
CA LEU A 30 9.32 6.56 11.81
C LEU A 30 9.46 7.78 10.89
N PHE A 31 9.74 7.56 9.61
CA PHE A 31 9.77 8.63 8.61
C PHE A 31 8.42 9.38 8.56
N TRP A 32 7.31 8.66 8.46
CA TRP A 32 5.98 9.27 8.47
C TRP A 32 5.68 10.03 9.77
N SER A 33 6.09 9.53 10.93
CA SER A 33 5.85 10.20 12.21
C SER A 33 6.57 11.54 12.33
N ILE A 34 7.72 11.70 11.67
CA ILE A 34 8.51 12.94 11.67
C ILE A 34 7.94 13.93 10.66
N PHE A 35 7.45 13.45 9.51
CA PHE A 35 6.99 14.31 8.42
C PHE A 35 5.49 14.62 8.44
N ALA A 36 4.66 13.74 9.00
CA ALA A 36 3.22 13.90 9.01
C ALA A 36 2.74 14.52 10.32
N SER A 37 2.31 15.79 10.24
CA SER A 37 1.51 16.42 11.30
C SER A 37 0.03 16.34 10.93
N ASN A 38 -0.79 15.83 11.86
CA ASN A 38 -2.25 15.75 11.68
C ASN A 38 -2.96 17.10 11.86
N TYR A 39 -2.27 18.12 12.38
CA TYR A 39 -2.86 19.42 12.66
C TYR A 39 -2.04 20.54 12.02
N ALA A 40 -2.72 21.39 11.25
CA ALA A 40 -2.14 22.60 10.66
C ALA A 40 -1.53 23.54 11.72
N ASP A 41 -2.07 23.53 12.95
CA ASP A 41 -1.57 24.33 14.07
C ASP A 41 -0.20 23.90 14.63
N ASN A 42 0.16 22.62 14.49
CA ASN A 42 1.42 22.09 15.00
C ASN A 42 2.45 21.85 13.89
N ASN A 43 2.17 22.31 12.67
CA ASN A 43 3.00 21.97 11.52
C ASN A 43 4.19 22.95 11.42
N ARG A 44 5.40 22.50 11.81
CA ARG A 44 6.59 23.36 11.89
C ARG A 44 7.08 23.89 10.52
N TRP A 45 6.58 23.33 9.42
CA TRP A 45 6.96 23.69 8.05
C TRP A 45 5.92 24.52 7.29
N ILE A 46 4.74 24.81 7.87
CA ILE A 46 3.68 25.53 7.17
C ILE A 46 3.84 27.04 7.32
N SER A 47 3.59 27.78 6.24
CA SER A 47 3.61 29.24 6.26
C SER A 47 2.34 29.77 6.94
N GLN A 48 2.45 30.85 7.73
CA GLN A 48 1.32 31.46 8.45
C GLN A 48 0.12 31.78 7.53
N LYS A 49 0.38 32.21 6.29
CA LYS A 49 -0.69 32.48 5.30
C LYS A 49 -1.45 31.21 4.89
N GLU A 50 -0.78 30.08 4.83
CA GLU A 50 -1.38 28.79 4.47
C GLU A 50 -2.13 28.20 5.67
N GLN A 51 -1.59 28.37 6.88
CA GLN A 51 -2.26 27.99 8.13
C GLN A 51 -3.59 28.71 8.30
N ASP A 52 -3.62 30.04 8.16
CA ASP A 52 -4.83 30.85 8.30
C ASP A 52 -5.88 30.47 7.23
N TYR A 53 -5.45 30.26 5.98
CA TYR A 53 -6.34 29.80 4.91
C TYR A 53 -6.97 28.43 5.22
N ILE A 54 -6.17 27.47 5.70
CA ILE A 54 -6.66 26.13 6.05
C ILE A 54 -7.62 26.21 7.24
N LEU A 55 -7.30 26.99 8.28
CA LEU A 55 -8.17 27.15 9.45
C LEU A 55 -9.51 27.78 9.06
N ASP A 56 -9.53 28.80 8.22
CA ASP A 56 -10.78 29.42 7.74
C ASP A 56 -11.60 28.43 6.92
N VAL A 57 -11.00 27.72 5.96
CA VAL A 57 -11.70 26.73 5.12
C VAL A 57 -12.21 25.55 5.95
N VAL A 58 -11.43 25.07 6.93
CA VAL A 58 -11.82 23.96 7.82
C VAL A 58 -12.93 24.39 8.77
N ASN A 59 -12.89 25.61 9.31
CA ASN A 59 -13.95 26.14 10.17
C ASN A 59 -15.25 26.38 9.38
N LEU A 60 -15.16 26.86 8.13
CA LEU A 60 -16.30 26.96 7.23
C LEU A 60 -16.91 25.59 6.91
N LYS A 61 -16.07 24.56 6.72
CA LYS A 61 -16.53 23.16 6.56
C LYS A 61 -17.17 22.60 7.82
N LYS A 62 -16.55 22.74 9.00
CA LYS A 62 -17.14 22.29 10.28
C LYS A 62 -18.48 22.97 10.58
N ARG A 63 -18.63 24.24 10.21
CA ARG A 63 -19.91 24.97 10.36
C ARG A 63 -20.99 24.45 9.39
N LYS A 64 -20.60 23.86 8.25
CA LYS A 64 -21.51 23.27 7.26
C LYS A 64 -21.74 21.76 7.43
N GLU A 65 -20.82 21.02 8.04
CA GLU A 65 -20.83 19.55 8.07
C GLU A 65 -20.69 19.00 9.50
N GLN A 66 -21.82 18.89 10.19
CA GLN A 66 -22.03 17.90 11.26
C GLN A 66 -23.24 17.03 10.93
N TYR A 67 -23.39 16.64 9.67
CA TYR A 67 -24.42 15.68 9.29
C TYR A 67 -23.79 14.28 9.27
N LEU A 68 -24.31 13.38 10.11
CA LEU A 68 -23.99 11.96 10.03
C LEU A 68 -24.33 11.48 8.62
N PHE A 69 -23.43 10.73 7.98
CA PHE A 69 -23.67 10.21 6.63
C PHE A 69 -25.02 9.45 6.60
N PRO A 70 -26.00 9.85 5.75
CA PRO A 70 -27.33 9.27 5.79
C PRO A 70 -27.34 7.89 5.13
N TRP A 71 -26.99 6.87 5.92
CA TRP A 71 -26.93 5.48 5.47
C TRP A 71 -28.23 5.02 4.80
N CYS A 72 -29.39 5.34 5.39
CA CYS A 72 -30.69 4.94 4.84
C CYS A 72 -30.96 5.55 3.47
N GLU A 73 -30.65 6.83 3.26
CA GLU A 73 -30.84 7.49 1.97
C GLU A 73 -29.81 7.02 0.93
N ALA A 74 -28.58 6.76 1.36
CA ALA A 74 -27.54 6.18 0.50
C ALA A 74 -27.96 4.81 -0.06
N PHE A 75 -28.48 3.91 0.80
CA PHE A 75 -28.95 2.58 0.38
C PHE A 75 -30.24 2.61 -0.46
N HIS A 76 -31.01 3.69 -0.41
CA HIS A 76 -32.18 3.86 -1.29
C HIS A 76 -31.78 4.36 -2.69
N SER A 77 -30.63 5.03 -2.82
CA SER A 77 -30.24 5.69 -4.06
C SER A 77 -29.69 4.72 -5.12
N LEU A 78 -30.24 4.80 -6.34
CA LEU A 78 -29.73 4.10 -7.52
C LEU A 78 -28.24 4.38 -7.84
N PRO A 79 -27.75 5.64 -7.81
CA PRO A 79 -26.35 5.93 -8.11
C PRO A 79 -25.37 5.30 -7.10
N PHE A 80 -25.78 5.09 -5.85
CA PHE A 80 -24.95 4.40 -4.86
C PHE A 80 -24.67 2.96 -5.27
N TYR A 81 -25.67 2.21 -5.76
CA TYR A 81 -25.46 0.86 -6.27
C TYR A 81 -24.55 0.82 -7.51
N ALA A 82 -24.68 1.80 -8.42
CA ALA A 82 -23.81 1.89 -9.59
C ALA A 82 -22.33 2.07 -9.19
N ILE A 83 -22.06 2.96 -8.23
CA ILE A 83 -20.72 3.17 -7.69
C ILE A 83 -20.24 1.93 -6.93
N LEU A 84 -21.08 1.36 -6.07
CA LEU A 84 -20.74 0.17 -5.28
C LEU A 84 -20.33 -0.99 -6.19
N LEU A 85 -21.15 -1.30 -7.19
CA LEU A 85 -20.86 -2.36 -8.15
C LEU A 85 -19.59 -2.06 -8.94
N GLY A 86 -19.41 -0.82 -9.42
CA GLY A 86 -18.19 -0.42 -10.12
C GLY A 86 -16.92 -0.58 -9.27
N ARG A 87 -16.98 -0.26 -7.98
CA ARG A 87 -15.84 -0.43 -7.07
C ARG A 87 -15.59 -1.90 -6.77
N VAL A 88 -16.63 -2.68 -6.53
CA VAL A 88 -16.50 -4.12 -6.27
C VAL A 88 -15.90 -4.82 -7.48
N THR A 89 -16.41 -4.58 -8.69
CA THR A 89 -15.88 -5.21 -9.91
C THR A 89 -14.44 -4.80 -10.20
N PHE A 90 -14.09 -3.54 -9.99
CA PHE A 90 -12.73 -3.08 -10.17
C PHE A 90 -11.76 -3.74 -9.17
N ILE A 91 -12.12 -3.79 -7.89
CA ILE A 91 -11.30 -4.42 -6.85
C ILE A 91 -11.13 -5.91 -7.14
N THR A 92 -12.21 -6.63 -7.45
CA THR A 92 -12.14 -8.06 -7.72
C THR A 92 -11.33 -8.34 -8.99
N GLN A 93 -11.50 -7.54 -10.05
CA GLN A 93 -10.69 -7.63 -11.27
C GLN A 93 -9.20 -7.47 -10.97
N GLN A 94 -8.82 -6.47 -10.17
CA GLN A 94 -7.42 -6.26 -9.80
C GLN A 94 -6.84 -7.47 -9.04
N GLN A 95 -7.58 -8.02 -8.08
CA GLN A 95 -7.14 -9.18 -7.29
C GLN A 95 -7.00 -10.44 -8.15
N VAL A 96 -7.95 -10.65 -9.07
CA VAL A 96 -7.92 -11.74 -10.05
C VAL A 96 -6.65 -11.60 -10.91
N ILE A 97 -6.41 -10.44 -11.51
CA ILE A 97 -5.23 -10.23 -12.38
C ILE A 97 -3.94 -10.51 -11.63
N ILE A 98 -3.78 -10.04 -10.39
CA ILE A 98 -2.56 -10.28 -9.59
C ILE A 98 -2.35 -11.78 -9.33
N SER A 99 -3.44 -12.50 -8.99
CA SER A 99 -3.41 -13.93 -8.70
C SER A 99 -3.07 -14.75 -9.95
N TYR A 100 -3.79 -14.50 -11.04
CA TYR A 100 -3.59 -15.20 -12.31
C TYR A 100 -2.25 -14.87 -12.95
N ASN A 101 -1.74 -13.64 -12.84
CA ASN A 101 -0.42 -13.27 -13.36
C ASN A 101 0.69 -14.13 -12.74
N SER A 102 0.62 -14.34 -11.42
CA SER A 102 1.58 -15.17 -10.69
C SER A 102 1.54 -16.63 -11.15
N THR A 103 0.35 -17.18 -11.40
CA THR A 103 0.14 -18.55 -11.87
C THR A 103 0.51 -18.73 -13.34
N PHE A 104 0.12 -17.79 -14.21
CA PHE A 104 0.44 -17.79 -15.64
C PHE A 104 1.95 -17.79 -15.89
N ASN A 105 2.67 -16.92 -15.16
CA ASN A 105 4.12 -16.85 -15.25
C ASN A 105 4.80 -18.16 -14.84
N ARG A 106 4.20 -18.89 -13.89
CA ARG A 106 4.69 -20.21 -13.44
C ARG A 106 4.37 -21.32 -14.43
N ASP A 107 3.10 -21.44 -14.82
CA ASP A 107 2.59 -22.65 -15.48
C ASP A 107 2.68 -22.59 -17.01
N VAL A 108 2.45 -21.41 -17.59
CA VAL A 108 2.45 -21.22 -19.05
C VAL A 108 3.83 -20.76 -19.52
N LEU A 109 4.35 -19.68 -18.92
CA LEU A 109 5.65 -19.12 -19.29
C LEU A 109 6.81 -19.99 -18.80
N LYS A 110 6.56 -20.92 -17.86
CA LYS A 110 7.56 -21.82 -17.25
C LYS A 110 8.81 -21.08 -16.77
N LEU A 111 8.62 -19.86 -16.24
CA LEU A 111 9.70 -19.10 -15.64
C LEU A 111 10.17 -19.80 -14.36
N ASN A 112 11.18 -20.66 -14.49
CA ASN A 112 11.88 -21.28 -13.38
C ASN A 112 12.76 -20.23 -12.70
N LEU A 113 12.15 -19.49 -11.76
CA LEU A 113 12.84 -18.48 -10.96
C LEU A 113 13.96 -19.09 -10.11
N ASP A 114 13.93 -20.39 -9.84
CA ASP A 114 14.92 -21.13 -9.05
C ASP A 114 16.30 -21.20 -9.75
N HIS A 115 16.33 -21.36 -11.08
CA HIS A 115 17.60 -21.41 -11.82
C HIS A 115 18.25 -20.04 -12.03
N LEU A 116 17.44 -18.98 -12.18
CA LEU A 116 17.94 -17.61 -12.32
C LEU A 116 18.52 -17.08 -11.00
N THR A 117 17.95 -17.52 -9.88
CA THR A 117 18.42 -17.15 -8.55
C THR A 117 19.72 -17.85 -8.18
N GLU A 118 19.88 -19.13 -8.54
CA GLU A 118 21.13 -19.86 -8.37
C GLU A 118 22.29 -19.17 -9.13
N ARG A 119 22.07 -18.81 -10.40
CA ARG A 119 23.06 -18.06 -11.21
C ARG A 119 23.39 -16.68 -10.65
N ALA A 120 22.40 -15.94 -10.14
CA ALA A 120 22.63 -14.64 -9.53
C ALA A 120 23.45 -14.75 -8.23
N LEU A 121 23.23 -15.81 -7.44
CA LEU A 121 23.98 -16.06 -6.21
C LEU A 121 25.44 -16.44 -6.50
N TYR A 122 25.69 -17.23 -7.55
CA TYR A 122 27.04 -17.49 -8.06
C TYR A 122 27.74 -16.21 -8.52
N CYS A 123 27.06 -15.32 -9.24
CA CYS A 123 27.66 -14.04 -9.64
C CYS A 123 27.97 -13.11 -8.46
N LEU A 124 27.10 -13.06 -7.43
CA LEU A 124 27.32 -12.21 -6.26
C LEU A 124 28.41 -12.75 -5.32
N THR A 125 28.56 -14.07 -5.22
CA THR A 125 29.64 -14.72 -4.45
C THR A 125 30.97 -14.78 -5.20
N SER A 126 30.97 -14.70 -6.53
CA SER A 126 32.18 -14.58 -7.36
C SER A 126 32.72 -13.14 -7.46
N LEU A 127 31.94 -12.13 -7.07
CA LEU A 127 32.34 -10.72 -7.09
C LEU A 127 32.78 -10.16 -5.73
N GLY A 128 32.78 -10.98 -4.67
CA GLY A 128 33.32 -10.65 -3.35
C GLY A 128 34.53 -11.50 -3.02
#